data_AF-A0A2P7BDY9-F1
#
_entry.id   AF-A0A2P7BDY9-F1
#
_cell.length_a   1.000
_cell.length_b   1.000
_cell.length_c   1.000
_cell.angle_alpha   90.00
_cell.angle_beta   90.00
_cell.angle_gamma   90.00
#
_symmetry.space_group_name_H-M   'P 1'
#
loop_
_entity.id
_entity.type
_entity.pdbx_description
1 polymer ?
#
loop_
_entity_poly.entity_id
_entity_poly.type
_entity_poly.pdbx_seq_one_letter_code
_entity_poly.pdbx_strand_id
1 'polypeptide(L)' 'MAFEIINGLEMPDRTSSRESIYPFGVMQVGHAFKFSPEELKRVTAAVGAYRKKDKEKSFAIRKIDDETYGCWRIEPPAA' A
#
# COMPACT_ATOMS: atom_id res chain seq x y z
N MET A 1 -1.54 15.48 -33.16
CA MET A 1 -0.57 14.62 -32.43
C MET A 1 -0.42 13.35 -33.25
N ALA A 2 0.77 13.08 -33.79
CA ALA A 2 1.06 11.86 -34.52
C ALA A 2 1.72 10.87 -33.54
N PHE A 3 1.21 9.65 -33.47
CA PHE A 3 1.79 8.57 -32.68
C PHE A 3 2.49 7.61 -33.64
N GLU A 4 3.74 7.24 -33.34
CA GLU A 4 4.53 6.31 -34.15
C GLU A 4 4.44 4.90 -33.56
N ILE A 5 4.13 3.90 -34.39
CA ILE A 5 4.06 2.50 -33.98
C ILE A 5 5.43 1.87 -34.22
N ILE A 6 6.16 1.61 -33.14
CA ILE A 6 7.47 0.95 -33.17
C ILE A 6 7.29 -0.55 -32.89
N ASN A 7 7.57 -1.39 -33.88
CA ASN A 7 7.63 -2.84 -33.71
C ASN A 7 9.05 -3.23 -33.25
N GLY A 8 9.16 -3.96 -32.14
CA GLY A 8 10.46 -4.40 -31.59
C GLY A 8 10.94 -3.62 -30.37
N LEU A 9 10.07 -2.85 -29.70
CA LEU A 9 10.39 -2.30 -28.38
C LEU A 9 10.42 -3.47 -27.38
N GLU A 10 11.62 -3.91 -27.01
CA GLU A 10 11.79 -4.98 -26.02
C GLU A 10 11.16 -4.54 -24.70
N MET A 11 10.24 -5.36 -24.16
CA MET A 11 9.65 -5.08 -22.86
C MET A 11 10.79 -5.08 -21.83
N PRO A 12 11.01 -3.99 -21.08
CA PRO A 12 12.01 -4.00 -20.04
C PRO A 12 11.69 -5.12 -19.05
N ASP A 13 12.74 -5.80 -18.59
CA ASP A 13 12.64 -6.89 -17.63
C ASP A 13 11.81 -6.41 -16.45
N ARG A 14 10.70 -7.10 -16.17
CA ARG A 14 9.75 -6.75 -15.10
C ARG A 14 10.41 -7.04 -13.76
N THR A 15 11.37 -6.22 -13.35
CA THR A 15 11.85 -6.15 -11.97
C THR A 15 10.78 -5.45 -11.13
N SER A 16 9.65 -6.12 -10.94
CA SER A 16 8.63 -5.73 -9.99
C SER A 16 9.03 -6.17 -8.58
N SER A 17 10.23 -5.81 -8.16
CA SER A 17 10.57 -5.78 -6.73
C SER A 17 10.10 -4.43 -6.18
N ARG A 18 8.79 -4.15 -6.31
CA ARG A 18 8.16 -3.13 -5.48
C ARG A 18 8.03 -3.74 -4.09
N GLU A 19 9.13 -3.73 -3.34
CA GLU A 19 9.00 -3.71 -1.89
C GLU A 19 8.00 -2.61 -1.56
N SER A 20 6.97 -2.96 -0.79
CA SER A 20 5.94 -1.98 -0.44
C SER A 20 6.64 -0.83 0.25
N ILE A 21 6.51 0.38 -0.31
CA ILE A 21 7.09 1.62 0.23
C ILE A 21 6.67 1.82 1.70
N TYR A 22 5.58 1.18 2.10
CA TYR A 22 5.00 1.24 3.43
C TYR A 22 5.51 0.09 4.33
N PRO A 23 5.70 0.35 5.63
CA PRO A 23 6.32 -0.58 6.59
C PRO A 23 5.41 -1.76 7.01
N PHE A 24 4.48 -2.21 6.17
CA PHE A 24 3.50 -3.26 6.50
C PHE A 24 4.15 -4.59 6.92
N GLY A 25 5.33 -4.90 6.37
CA GLY A 25 6.07 -6.11 6.69
C GLY A 25 6.62 -6.16 8.11
N VAL A 26 7.01 -5.00 8.65
CA VAL A 26 7.69 -4.87 9.95
C VAL A 26 6.76 -4.37 11.07
N MET A 27 5.55 -3.92 10.73
CA MET A 27 4.57 -3.48 11.72
C MET A 27 4.03 -4.67 12.54
N GLN A 28 4.23 -4.59 13.86
CA GLN A 28 3.61 -5.47 14.85
C GLN A 28 2.19 -5.00 15.18
N VAL A 29 1.35 -5.90 15.69
CA VAL A 29 0.00 -5.55 16.16
C VAL A 29 0.10 -4.44 17.22
N GLY A 30 -0.70 -3.38 17.06
CA GLY A 30 -0.65 -2.20 17.91
C GLY A 30 0.29 -1.09 17.43
N HIS A 31 1.20 -1.36 16.48
CA HIS A 31 2.01 -0.32 15.85
C HIS A 31 1.17 0.50 14.87
N ALA A 32 1.56 1.77 14.71
CA ALA A 32 0.93 2.69 13.79
C ALA A 32 1.97 3.55 13.07
N PHE A 33 1.67 3.95 11.84
CA PHE A 33 2.38 5.05 11.17
C PHE A 33 1.39 6.12 10.73
N LYS A 34 1.88 7.36 10.64
CA LYS A 34 1.11 8.52 10.21
C LYS A 34 1.47 8.87 8.77
N PHE A 35 0.52 9.41 8.03
CA PHE A 35 0.71 9.85 6.64
C PHE A 35 -0.27 10.97 6.28
N SER A 36 0.06 11.74 5.24
CA SER A 36 -0.74 12.89 4.78
C SER A 36 -1.99 12.46 3.99
N PRO A 37 -3.04 13.31 3.90
CA PRO A 37 -4.28 13.01 3.18
C PRO A 37 -4.06 12.64 1.71
N GLU A 38 -3.04 13.23 1.07
CA GLU A 38 -2.67 12.96 -0.32
C GLU A 38 -2.25 11.50 -0.55
N GLU A 39 -1.68 10.86 0.47
CA GLU A 39 -1.25 9.47 0.45
C GLU A 39 -2.39 8.50 0.78
N LEU A 40 -3.55 8.97 1.24
CA LEU A 40 -4.67 8.13 1.68
C LEU A 40 -5.09 7.10 0.62
N LYS A 41 -5.21 7.52 -0.64
CA LYS A 41 -5.55 6.61 -1.73
C LYS A 41 -4.48 5.54 -1.95
N ARG A 42 -3.19 5.92 -1.84
CA ARG A 42 -2.06 5.00 -2.05
C ARG A 42 -1.94 4.01 -0.90
N VAL A 43 -2.03 4.48 0.35
CA VAL A 43 -1.98 3.64 1.55
C VAL A 43 -3.16 2.67 1.57
N THR A 44 -4.37 3.14 1.27
CA THR A 44 -5.57 2.27 1.22
C THR A 44 -5.43 1.17 0.16
N ALA A 45 -4.96 1.52 -1.04
CA ALA A 45 -4.70 0.55 -2.10
C ALA A 45 -3.61 -0.46 -1.68
N ALA A 46 -2.55 0.02 -1.05
CA ALA A 46 -1.44 -0.81 -0.61
C ALA A 46 -1.85 -1.75 0.54
N VAL A 47 -2.65 -1.30 1.51
CA VAL A 47 -3.28 -2.15 2.54
C VAL A 47 -4.17 -3.22 1.89
N GLY A 48 -5.00 -2.86 0.92
CA GLY A 48 -5.85 -3.79 0.20
C GLY A 48 -5.06 -4.86 -0.56
N ALA A 49 -3.97 -4.47 -1.22
CA ALA A 49 -3.06 -5.38 -1.89
C ALA A 49 -2.33 -6.29 -0.89
N TYR A 50 -1.88 -5.73 0.24
CA TYR A 50 -1.19 -6.48 1.27
C TYR A 50 -2.12 -7.51 1.93
N ARG A 51 -3.37 -7.16 2.23
CA ARG A 51 -4.39 -8.09 2.76
C ARG A 51 -4.68 -9.25 1.81
N LYS A 52 -4.57 -9.04 0.48
CA LYS A 52 -4.71 -10.13 -0.50
C LYS A 52 -3.51 -11.08 -0.47
N LYS A 53 -2.31 -10.55 -0.21
CA LYS A 53 -1.07 -11.33 -0.10
C LYS A 53 -1.00 -12.10 1.22
N ASP A 54 -1.43 -11.46 2.31
CA ASP A 54 -1.28 -11.95 3.68
C ASP A 54 -2.60 -11.70 4.44
N LYS A 55 -3.43 -12.74 4.54
CA LYS A 55 -4.77 -12.65 5.15
C LYS A 55 -4.73 -12.56 6.68
N GLU A 56 -3.62 -12.95 7.28
CA GLU A 56 -3.39 -12.90 8.72
C GLU A 56 -3.05 -11.48 9.16
N LYS A 57 -2.64 -10.63 8.20
CA LYS A 57 -2.32 -9.23 8.43
C LYS A 57 -3.44 -8.25 8.04
N SER A 58 -4.19 -7.78 9.04
CA SER A 58 -5.17 -6.69 8.95
C SER A 58 -4.63 -5.31 9.39
N PHE A 59 -5.10 -4.26 8.72
CA PHE A 59 -4.73 -2.88 9.04
C PHE A 59 -6.00 -2.02 9.10
N ALA A 60 -6.00 -1.03 9.99
CA ALA A 60 -7.06 -0.04 10.12
C ALA A 60 -6.50 1.33 9.76
N ILE A 61 -7.19 2.06 8.89
CA ILE A 61 -6.85 3.46 8.57
C ILE A 61 -7.90 4.34 9.23
N ARG A 62 -7.46 5.35 9.99
CA ARG A 62 -8.35 6.35 10.62
C ARG A 62 -7.74 7.74 10.50
N LYS A 63 -8.60 8.76 10.43
CA LYS A 63 -8.21 10.17 10.52
C LYS A 63 -7.82 10.48 11.97
N ILE A 64 -6.68 11.13 12.17
CA ILE A 64 -6.22 11.61 13.49
C ILE A 64 -6.64 13.08 13.65
N ASP A 65 -6.38 13.88 12.62
CA ASP A 65 -6.64 15.31 12.54
C ASP A 65 -6.88 15.72 11.07
N ASP A 66 -7.18 17.00 10.80
CA ASP A 66 -7.51 17.46 9.44
C ASP A 66 -6.41 17.26 8.41
N GLU A 67 -5.15 17.16 8.86
CA GLU A 67 -3.98 17.05 8.01
C GLU A 67 -3.23 15.72 8.18
N THR A 68 -3.74 14.79 9.01
CA THR A 68 -3.04 13.54 9.31
C THR A 68 -3.98 12.35 9.40
N TYR A 69 -3.59 11.27 8.71
CA TYR A 69 -4.17 9.95 8.85
C TYR A 69 -3.18 9.02 9.54
N GLY A 70 -3.72 8.05 10.27
CA GLY A 70 -2.95 6.94 10.82
C GLY A 70 -3.33 5.63 10.15
N CYS A 71 -2.37 4.74 10.01
CA CYS A 71 -2.58 3.33 9.69
C CYS A 71 -2.06 2.49 10.85
N TRP A 72 -2.95 1.73 11.49
CA TRP A 72 -2.66 0.83 12.59
C TRP A 72 -2.68 -0.62 12.11
N ARG A 73 -1.70 -1.41 12.55
CA ARG A 73 -1.77 -2.86 12.42
C ARG A 73 -2.69 -3.39 13.51
N ILE A 74 -3.77 -4.05 13.11
CA ILE A 74 -4.77 -4.62 14.02
C ILE A 74 -4.81 -6.14 13.91
N GLU A 75 -5.34 -6.81 14.93
CA GLU A 75 -5.65 -8.22 14.81
C GLU A 75 -6.68 -8.44 13.70
N PRO A 76 -6.57 -9.53 12.91
CA PRO A 76 -7.64 -9.88 11.99
C PRO A 76 -8.93 -10.07 12.80
N PRO A 77 -10.09 -9.61 12.29
CA PRO A 77 -11.36 -9.93 12.93
C PRO A 77 -11.46 -11.46 13.03
N ALA A 78 -11.70 -11.97 14.24
CA ALA A 78 -11.98 -13.39 14.45
C ALA A 78 -13.08 -13.80 13.47
N ALA A 79 -12.77 -14.79 12.63
CA ALA A 79 -13.66 -15.32 11.60
C ALA A 79 -14.90 -15.98 12.22
#